data_AF-E6V3I8-F1
#
_entry.id   AF-E6V3I8-F1
#
_cell.length_a   1.000
_cell.length_b   1.000
_cell.length_c   1.000
_cell.angle_alpha   90.00
_cell.angle_beta   90.00
_cell.angle_gamma   90.00
#
_symmetry.space_group_name_H-M   'P 1'
#
loop_
_entity.id
_entity.type
_entity.pdbx_description
1 polymer ?
#
loop_
_entity_poly.entity_id
_entity_poly.type
_entity_poly.pdbx_seq_one_letter_code
_entity_poly.pdbx_strand_id
1 'polypeptide(L)'
;MLYQIPSFLLDVIVGLLGGACLLRLYMQYHRVPFGNPLGRFIFAITDWIVLPLRRIVPSVKRWDLASLIAAWLLVLLKFLLLWLLIGNLGRIATLPLVSLVGLLQLAISGLTALLVVYAVLSWVPGASPMLLDLISRLAEPLVRPFRRFIPLIGGVDLSPLAAIVVLQVIAIVLSNLLVFAYQLTF
;
A
#
# COMPACT_ATOMS: atom_id res chain seq x y z
N MET A 1 26.25 7.49 1.86
CA MET A 1 26.23 6.58 3.03
C MET A 1 25.35 7.10 4.16
N LEU A 2 25.64 8.25 4.78
CA LEU A 2 24.88 8.77 5.95
C LEU A 2 23.37 9.00 5.71
N TYR A 3 22.94 9.33 4.49
CA TYR A 3 21.52 9.46 4.14
C TYR A 3 20.86 8.14 3.72
N GLN A 4 21.62 7.21 3.14
CA GLN A 4 21.09 5.98 2.55
C GLN A 4 20.57 5.02 3.62
N ILE A 5 21.30 4.87 4.73
CA ILE A 5 20.91 3.96 5.81
C ILE A 5 19.61 4.44 6.48
N PRO A 6 19.47 5.71 6.92
CA PRO A 6 18.21 6.20 7.48
C PRO A 6 17.05 6.16 6.49
N SER A 7 17.29 6.48 5.21
CA SER A 7 16.28 6.35 4.16
C SER A 7 15.75 4.93 4.06
N PHE A 8 16.63 3.96 3.92
CA PHE A 8 16.25 2.56 3.82
C PHE A 8 15.47 2.08 5.06
N LEU A 9 15.93 2.44 6.26
CA LEU A 9 15.22 2.08 7.50
C LEU A 9 13.81 2.68 7.54
N LEU A 10 13.67 3.95 7.17
CA LEU A 10 12.36 4.60 7.09
C LEU A 10 11.49 3.99 5.99
N ASP A 11 12.06 3.61 4.85
CA ASP A 11 11.36 2.90 3.77
C ASP A 11 10.78 1.57 4.26
N VAL A 12 11.57 0.78 4.99
CA VAL A 12 11.13 -0.51 5.54
C VAL A 12 10.05 -0.31 6.61
N ILE A 13 10.27 0.60 7.56
CA ILE A 13 9.32 0.85 8.65
C ILE A 13 7.99 1.38 8.11
N VAL A 14 8.02 2.41 7.26
CA VAL A 14 6.80 2.96 6.67
C VAL A 14 6.15 1.99 5.69
N GLY A 15 6.96 1.23 4.95
CA GLY A 15 6.48 0.17 4.07
C GLY A 15 5.66 -0.88 4.83
N LEU A 16 6.20 -1.38 5.94
CA LEU A 16 5.57 -2.41 6.75
C LEU A 16 4.37 -1.87 7.55
N LEU A 17 4.56 -0.79 8.31
CA LEU A 17 3.50 -0.22 9.16
C LEU A 17 2.40 0.45 8.34
N GLY A 18 2.79 1.28 7.36
CA GLY A 18 1.85 1.97 6.48
C GLY A 18 1.16 0.99 5.53
N GLY A 19 1.89 0.00 5.00
CA GLY A 19 1.32 -1.09 4.21
C GLY A 19 0.30 -1.91 5.01
N ALA A 20 0.58 -2.24 6.27
CA ALA A 20 -0.38 -2.93 7.13
C ALA A 20 -1.64 -2.08 7.40
N CYS A 21 -1.48 -0.76 7.63
CA CYS A 21 -2.62 0.16 7.80
C CYS A 21 -3.48 0.24 6.53
N LEU A 22 -2.86 0.32 5.36
CA LEU A 22 -3.57 0.33 4.07
C LEU A 22 -4.25 -1.01 3.79
N LEU A 23 -3.59 -2.12 4.11
CA LEU A 23 -4.17 -3.45 3.96
C LEU A 23 -5.38 -3.64 4.88
N ARG A 24 -5.32 -3.13 6.12
CA ARG A 24 -6.47 -3.07 7.03
C ARG A 24 -7.64 -2.34 6.39
N LEU A 25 -7.39 -1.13 5.87
CA LEU A 25 -8.40 -0.33 5.19
C LEU A 25 -8.99 -1.08 3.98
N TYR A 26 -8.13 -1.70 3.17
CA TYR A 26 -8.51 -2.45 1.97
C TYR A 26 -9.36 -3.68 2.30
N MET A 27 -8.98 -4.45 3.34
CA MET A 27 -9.77 -5.59 3.82
C MET A 27 -11.15 -5.17 4.34
N GLN A 28 -11.23 -4.04 5.05
CA GLN A 28 -12.52 -3.50 5.52
C GLN A 28 -13.40 -3.04 4.36
N TYR A 29 -12.80 -2.38 3.36
CA TYR A 29 -13.49 -1.93 2.17
C TYR A 29 -14.12 -3.10 1.40
N HIS A 30 -13.37 -4.20 1.21
CA HIS A 30 -13.84 -5.42 0.57
C HIS A 30 -14.63 -6.37 1.51
N ARG A 31 -14.86 -5.96 2.77
CA ARG A 31 -15.58 -6.74 3.79
C ARG A 31 -15.03 -8.16 3.98
N VAL A 32 -13.72 -8.33 3.83
CA VAL A 32 -13.06 -9.61 4.05
C VAL A 32 -12.99 -9.89 5.56
N PRO A 33 -13.38 -11.09 6.02
CA PRO A 33 -13.40 -11.40 7.46
C PRO A 33 -12.00 -11.33 8.06
N PHE A 34 -11.91 -10.78 9.27
CA PHE A 34 -10.65 -10.65 10.01
C PHE A 34 -10.27 -11.86 10.87
N GLY A 35 -11.09 -12.92 10.87
CA GLY A 35 -10.81 -14.14 11.66
C GLY A 35 -9.55 -14.89 11.23
N ASN A 36 -9.00 -14.52 10.06
CA ASN A 36 -7.86 -15.15 9.42
C ASN A 36 -6.50 -14.72 10.01
N PRO A 37 -5.44 -15.53 9.84
CA PRO A 37 -4.10 -15.20 10.34
C PRO A 37 -3.59 -13.82 9.89
N LEU A 38 -3.86 -13.43 8.63
CA LEU A 38 -3.50 -12.13 8.09
C LEU A 38 -4.18 -10.98 8.85
N GLY A 39 -5.48 -11.12 9.16
CA GLY A 39 -6.21 -10.11 9.92
C GLY A 39 -5.62 -9.90 11.31
N ARG A 40 -5.27 -10.99 12.01
CA ARG A 40 -4.64 -10.92 13.34
C ARG A 40 -3.26 -10.25 13.29
N PHE A 41 -2.45 -10.58 12.30
CA PHE A 41 -1.14 -9.95 12.08
C PHE A 41 -1.27 -8.44 11.84
N ILE A 42 -2.19 -8.05 10.97
CA ILE A 42 -2.46 -6.64 10.68
C ILE A 42 -2.88 -5.89 11.94
N PHE A 43 -3.81 -6.44 12.72
CA PHE A 43 -4.25 -5.82 13.97
C PHE A 43 -3.09 -5.70 14.97
N ALA A 44 -2.29 -6.75 15.16
CA ALA A 44 -1.14 -6.72 16.06
C ALA A 44 -0.14 -5.60 15.72
N ILE A 45 0.09 -5.34 14.42
CA ILE A 45 1.05 -4.33 13.97
C ILE A 45 0.44 -2.93 13.92
N THR A 46 -0.87 -2.79 13.68
CA THR A 46 -1.51 -1.48 13.41
C THR A 46 -2.30 -0.93 14.58
N ASP A 47 -2.81 -1.76 15.49
CA ASP A 47 -3.74 -1.30 16.54
C ASP A 47 -3.11 -0.27 17.48
N TRP A 48 -1.83 -0.40 17.79
CA TRP A 48 -1.15 0.57 18.66
C TRP A 48 -1.09 1.99 18.04
N ILE A 49 -1.14 2.11 16.71
CA ILE A 49 -1.21 3.40 16.00
C ILE A 49 -2.67 3.82 15.78
N VAL A 50 -3.52 2.88 15.39
CA VAL A 50 -4.89 3.17 14.96
C VAL A 50 -5.82 3.46 16.13
N LEU A 51 -5.70 2.74 17.26
CA LEU A 51 -6.54 2.95 18.45
C LEU A 51 -6.42 4.34 19.07
N PRO A 52 -5.23 4.94 19.27
CA PRO A 52 -5.14 6.32 19.76
C PRO A 52 -5.72 7.31 18.75
N LEU A 53 -5.50 7.12 17.44
CA LEU A 53 -6.10 7.96 16.40
C LEU A 53 -7.63 7.87 16.38
N ARG A 54 -8.19 6.69 16.62
CA ARG A 54 -9.65 6.48 16.72
C ARG A 54 -10.30 7.22 17.88
N ARG A 55 -9.54 7.64 18.90
CA ARG A 55 -10.08 8.49 19.97
C ARG A 55 -10.36 9.92 19.49
N ILE A 56 -9.63 10.37 18.46
CA ILE A 56 -9.72 11.71 17.91
C ILE A 56 -10.63 11.72 16.66
N VAL A 57 -10.54 10.66 15.85
CA VAL A 57 -11.27 10.56 14.57
C VAL A 57 -12.52 9.68 14.75
N PRO A 58 -13.73 10.22 14.55
CA PRO A 58 -14.95 9.43 14.64
C PRO A 58 -14.98 8.35 13.54
N SER A 59 -15.44 7.16 13.91
CA SER A 59 -15.54 6.02 12.99
C SER A 59 -16.75 6.21 12.06
N VAL A 60 -16.54 6.69 10.82
CA VAL A 60 -17.63 6.86 9.86
C VAL A 60 -17.96 5.52 9.20
N LYS A 61 -18.87 4.76 9.83
CA LYS A 61 -19.75 3.64 9.40
C LYS A 61 -19.22 2.53 8.44
N ARG A 62 -18.36 2.82 7.47
CA ARG A 62 -17.76 1.90 6.48
C ARG A 62 -16.29 2.18 6.14
N TRP A 63 -15.75 3.32 6.56
CA TRP A 63 -14.36 3.72 6.28
C TRP A 63 -13.58 3.79 7.60
N ASP A 64 -12.43 3.13 7.67
CA ASP A 64 -11.48 3.31 8.77
C ASP A 64 -10.54 4.45 8.42
N LEU A 65 -11.10 5.66 8.51
CA LEU A 65 -10.38 6.92 8.33
C LEU A 65 -9.16 6.99 9.26
N ALA A 66 -9.23 6.38 10.44
CA ALA A 66 -8.09 6.31 11.35
C ALA A 66 -6.91 5.51 10.75
N SER A 67 -7.17 4.38 10.06
CA SER A 67 -6.11 3.65 9.35
C SER A 67 -5.53 4.42 8.17
N LEU A 68 -6.36 5.16 7.42
CA LEU A 68 -5.89 6.00 6.32
C LEU A 68 -5.00 7.15 6.84
N ILE A 69 -5.46 7.85 7.88
CA ILE A 69 -4.72 8.95 8.51
C ILE A 69 -3.43 8.42 9.15
N ALA A 70 -3.46 7.25 9.81
CA ALA A 70 -2.27 6.59 10.34
C ALA A 70 -1.21 6.36 9.25
N ALA A 71 -1.62 5.76 8.12
CA ALA A 71 -0.72 5.51 6.99
C ALA A 71 -0.17 6.83 6.42
N TRP A 72 -1.01 7.86 6.27
CA TRP A 72 -0.58 9.17 5.79
C TRP A 72 0.42 9.84 6.75
N LEU A 73 0.17 9.80 8.06
CA LEU A 73 1.07 10.36 9.07
C LEU A 73 2.43 9.66 9.08
N LEU A 74 2.47 8.32 8.91
CA LEU A 74 3.72 7.57 8.81
C LEU A 74 4.55 8.03 7.59
N VAL A 75 3.90 8.18 6.44
CA VAL A 75 4.56 8.67 5.21
C VAL A 75 5.03 10.11 5.38
N LEU A 76 4.20 10.98 5.97
CA LEU A 76 4.53 12.37 6.26
C LEU A 76 5.74 12.47 7.20
N LEU A 77 5.74 11.70 8.28
CA LEU A 77 6.84 11.66 9.24
C LEU A 77 8.15 11.22 8.58
N LYS A 78 8.12 10.20 7.72
CA LYS A 78 9.29 9.79 6.94
C LYS A 78 9.85 10.95 6.10
N PHE A 79 9.03 11.63 5.31
CA PHE A 79 9.51 12.73 4.47
C PHE A 79 10.04 13.90 5.31
N LEU A 80 9.38 14.20 6.42
CA LEU A 80 9.84 15.23 7.36
C LEU A 80 11.24 14.89 7.92
N LEU A 81 11.44 13.66 8.40
CA LEU A 81 12.73 13.20 8.94
C LEU A 81 13.84 13.22 7.87
N LEU A 82 13.52 12.80 6.64
CA LEU A 82 14.49 12.81 5.53
C LEU A 82 14.92 14.23 5.16
N TRP A 83 14.01 15.20 5.16
CA TRP A 83 14.35 16.58 4.88
C TRP A 83 15.11 17.26 6.02
N LEU A 84 14.78 16.95 7.27
CA LEU A 84 15.55 17.38 8.44
C LEU A 84 17.00 16.91 8.34
N LEU A 85 17.21 15.66 7.88
CA LEU A 85 18.56 15.09 7.72
C LEU A 85 19.40 15.80 6.65
N ILE A 86 18.75 16.36 5.63
CA ILE A 86 19.40 17.10 4.53
C ILE A 86 19.50 18.61 4.85
N GLY A 87 18.83 19.09 5.91
CA GLY A 87 18.77 20.52 6.25
C GLY A 87 17.85 21.34 5.33
N ASN A 88 16.95 20.69 4.59
CA ASN A 88 16.13 21.32 3.56
C ASN A 88 14.75 21.77 4.11
N LEU A 89 14.76 22.73 5.05
CA LEU A 89 13.55 23.25 5.69
C LEU A 89 12.78 24.26 4.82
N GLY A 90 13.36 24.75 3.73
CA GLY A 90 12.72 25.75 2.85
C GLY A 90 11.48 25.24 2.09
N ARG A 91 11.20 23.93 2.10
CA ARG A 91 10.20 23.30 1.24
C ARG A 91 8.97 22.76 1.98
N ILE A 92 8.78 23.10 3.25
CA ILE A 92 7.71 22.57 4.15
C ILE A 92 6.31 22.64 3.52
N ALA A 93 6.03 23.66 2.72
CA ALA A 93 4.75 23.82 2.01
C ALA A 93 4.42 22.66 1.05
N THR A 94 5.43 21.95 0.53
CA THR A 94 5.23 20.80 -0.38
C THR A 94 5.05 19.47 0.35
N LEU A 95 5.28 19.39 1.68
CA LEU A 95 5.16 18.15 2.45
C LEU A 95 3.79 17.45 2.32
N PRO A 96 2.64 18.16 2.39
CA PRO A 96 1.34 17.50 2.28
C PRO A 96 1.15 16.84 0.91
N LEU A 97 1.58 17.52 -0.16
CA LEU A 97 1.48 16.98 -1.52
C LEU A 97 2.37 15.74 -1.70
N VAL A 98 3.62 15.82 -1.23
CA VAL A 98 4.61 14.73 -1.35
C VAL A 98 4.18 13.52 -0.53
N SER A 99 3.66 13.73 0.68
CA SER A 99 3.17 12.64 1.52
C SER A 99 1.91 11.98 0.96
N LEU A 100 1.01 12.73 0.32
CA LEU A 100 -0.15 12.17 -0.37
C LEU A 100 0.28 11.29 -1.55
N VAL A 101 1.20 11.78 -2.37
CA VAL A 101 1.75 10.99 -3.48
C VAL A 101 2.50 9.75 -2.95
N GLY A 102 3.31 9.90 -1.90
CA GLY A 102 4.00 8.77 -1.28
C GLY A 102 3.03 7.72 -0.69
N LEU A 103 1.89 8.15 -0.15
CA LEU A 103 0.84 7.24 0.32
C LEU A 103 0.23 6.45 -0.84
N LEU A 104 -0.03 7.11 -1.98
CA LEU A 104 -0.52 6.44 -3.18
C LEU A 104 0.52 5.45 -3.74
N GLN A 105 1.81 5.82 -3.76
CA GLN A 105 2.88 4.88 -4.15
C GLN A 105 2.93 3.67 -3.22
N LEU A 106 2.79 3.90 -1.90
CA LEU A 106 2.74 2.81 -0.92
C LEU A 106 1.53 1.89 -1.15
N ALA A 107 0.36 2.47 -1.45
CA ALA A 107 -0.83 1.69 -1.80
C ALA A 107 -0.60 0.85 -3.07
N ILE A 108 -0.05 1.45 -4.13
CA ILE A 108 0.26 0.74 -5.38
C ILE A 108 1.27 -0.39 -5.13
N SER A 109 2.31 -0.14 -4.33
CA SER A 109 3.28 -1.16 -3.94
C SER A 109 2.62 -2.30 -3.17
N GLY A 110 1.72 -1.99 -2.24
CA GLY A 110 0.96 -2.99 -1.48
C GLY A 110 0.05 -3.84 -2.34
N LEU A 111 -0.68 -3.23 -3.28
CA LEU A 111 -1.53 -3.95 -4.25
C LEU A 111 -0.69 -4.79 -5.21
N THR A 112 0.48 -4.29 -5.63
CA THR A 112 1.43 -5.06 -6.44
C THR A 112 1.90 -6.30 -5.67
N ALA A 113 2.32 -6.15 -4.42
CA ALA A 113 2.75 -7.27 -3.58
C ALA A 113 1.62 -8.29 -3.39
N LEU A 114 0.38 -7.83 -3.17
CA LEU A 114 -0.81 -8.68 -3.10
C LEU A 114 -1.00 -9.50 -4.40
N LEU A 115 -0.88 -8.87 -5.57
CA LEU A 115 -1.02 -9.55 -6.86
C LEU A 115 0.13 -10.53 -7.13
N VAL A 116 1.35 -10.21 -6.71
CA VAL A 116 2.49 -11.13 -6.79
C VAL A 116 2.23 -12.36 -5.93
N VAL A 117 1.80 -12.19 -4.68
CA VAL A 117 1.42 -13.31 -3.80
C VAL A 117 0.29 -14.12 -4.41
N TYR A 118 -0.72 -13.44 -4.98
CA TYR A 118 -1.81 -14.11 -5.68
C TYR A 118 -1.33 -14.97 -6.86
N ALA A 119 -0.49 -14.41 -7.73
CA ALA A 119 0.06 -15.11 -8.89
C ALA A 119 0.83 -16.36 -8.45
N VAL A 120 1.73 -16.22 -7.48
CA VAL A 120 2.51 -17.34 -6.92
C VAL A 120 1.58 -18.42 -6.35
N LEU A 121 0.61 -18.06 -5.51
CA LEU A 121 -0.32 -19.04 -4.93
C LEU A 121 -1.22 -19.71 -5.98
N SER A 122 -1.55 -19.02 -7.07
CA SER A 122 -2.39 -19.56 -8.14
C SER A 122 -1.65 -20.52 -9.07
N TRP A 123 -0.35 -20.33 -9.25
CA TRP A 123 0.47 -21.12 -10.16
C TRP A 123 1.11 -22.33 -9.47
N VAL A 124 1.36 -22.23 -8.16
CA VAL A 124 1.97 -23.32 -7.38
C VAL A 124 0.91 -24.35 -6.98
N PRO A 125 1.00 -25.60 -7.46
CA PRO A 125 0.12 -26.67 -7.03
C PRO A 125 0.32 -26.97 -5.54
N GLY A 126 -0.77 -27.22 -4.80
CA GLY A 126 -0.70 -27.55 -3.37
C GLY A 126 -0.61 -26.35 -2.41
N ALA A 127 -0.78 -25.13 -2.91
CA ALA A 127 -0.93 -23.95 -2.06
C ALA A 127 -2.12 -24.11 -1.08
N SER A 128 -1.99 -23.52 0.13
CA SER A 128 -3.06 -23.58 1.14
C SER A 128 -4.38 -23.03 0.58
N PRO A 129 -5.45 -23.85 0.51
CA PRO A 129 -6.73 -23.42 -0.04
C PRO A 129 -7.32 -22.22 0.71
N MET A 130 -7.11 -22.18 2.03
CA MET A 130 -7.55 -21.07 2.88
C MET A 130 -6.85 -19.76 2.50
N LEU A 131 -5.52 -19.76 2.35
CA LEU A 131 -4.79 -18.54 1.96
C LEU A 131 -5.14 -18.12 0.54
N LEU A 132 -5.29 -19.07 -0.39
CA LEU A 132 -5.68 -18.79 -1.76
C LEU A 132 -7.09 -18.16 -1.85
N ASP A 133 -8.08 -18.63 -1.10
CA ASP A 133 -9.41 -18.02 -1.06
C ASP A 133 -9.34 -16.57 -0.55
N LEU A 134 -8.56 -16.32 0.50
CA LEU A 134 -8.42 -14.96 1.05
C LEU A 134 -7.73 -14.00 0.10
N ILE A 135 -6.59 -14.40 -0.46
CA ILE A 135 -5.82 -13.57 -1.38
C ILE A 135 -6.59 -13.38 -2.70
N SER A 136 -7.28 -14.41 -3.19
CA SER A 136 -8.07 -14.31 -4.41
C SER A 136 -9.22 -13.31 -4.25
N ARG A 137 -9.95 -13.29 -3.12
CA ARG A 137 -10.98 -12.27 -2.84
C ARG A 137 -10.43 -10.84 -2.81
N LEU A 138 -9.21 -10.67 -2.30
CA LEU A 138 -8.54 -9.37 -2.26
C LEU A 138 -8.01 -8.95 -3.64
N ALA A 139 -7.55 -9.89 -4.45
CA ALA A 139 -7.01 -9.66 -5.79
C ALA A 139 -8.11 -9.54 -6.88
N GLU A 140 -9.25 -10.21 -6.70
CA GLU A 140 -10.37 -10.26 -7.64
C GLU A 140 -10.80 -8.89 -8.21
N PRO A 141 -11.01 -7.82 -7.42
CA PRO A 141 -11.37 -6.52 -7.97
C PRO A 141 -10.35 -5.95 -8.95
N LEU A 142 -9.05 -6.23 -8.75
CA LEU A 142 -7.97 -5.76 -9.62
C LEU A 142 -7.83 -6.65 -10.86
N VAL A 143 -8.04 -7.95 -10.70
CA VAL A 143 -7.76 -8.96 -11.74
C VAL A 143 -8.96 -9.18 -12.67
N ARG A 144 -10.19 -9.00 -12.17
CA ARG A 144 -11.45 -9.22 -12.90
C ARG A 144 -11.58 -8.43 -14.21
N PRO A 145 -11.16 -7.15 -14.32
CA PRO A 145 -11.18 -6.43 -15.59
C PRO A 145 -10.30 -7.10 -16.66
N PHE A 146 -9.13 -7.62 -16.26
CA PHE A 146 -8.17 -8.23 -17.18
C PHE A 146 -8.58 -9.63 -17.61
N ARG A 147 -9.23 -10.41 -16.73
CA ARG A 147 -9.78 -11.74 -17.08
C ARG A 147 -10.79 -11.73 -18.23
N ARG A 148 -11.41 -10.58 -18.51
CA ARG A 148 -12.31 -10.42 -19.66
C ARG A 148 -11.57 -10.39 -20.99
N PHE A 149 -10.30 -9.98 -20.97
CA PHE A 149 -9.48 -9.81 -22.18
C PHE A 149 -8.40 -10.87 -22.32
N ILE A 150 -7.92 -11.43 -21.21
CA ILE A 150 -6.81 -12.38 -21.16
C ILE A 150 -7.37 -13.77 -20.82
N PRO A 151 -7.45 -14.71 -21.77
CA PRO A 151 -7.85 -16.07 -21.50
C PRO A 151 -6.77 -16.82 -20.70
N LEU A 152 -7.16 -17.92 -20.05
CA LEU A 152 -6.24 -18.84 -19.40
C LEU A 152 -5.33 -19.48 -20.44
N ILE A 153 -4.02 -19.37 -20.27
CA ILE A 153 -3.03 -19.98 -21.16
C ILE A 153 -2.45 -21.21 -20.45
N GLY A 154 -2.74 -22.41 -20.95
CA GLY A 154 -2.22 -23.66 -20.35
C GLY A 154 -2.66 -23.89 -18.90
N GLY A 155 -3.83 -23.39 -18.50
CA GLY A 155 -4.33 -23.47 -17.12
C GLY A 155 -3.72 -22.44 -16.16
N VAL A 156 -2.84 -21.56 -16.64
CA VAL A 156 -2.20 -20.49 -15.86
C VAL A 156 -2.94 -19.17 -16.10
N ASP A 157 -3.25 -18.46 -15.01
CA ASP A 157 -3.87 -17.14 -15.07
C ASP A 157 -2.81 -16.04 -15.16
N LEU A 158 -2.74 -15.36 -16.32
CA LEU A 158 -1.81 -14.25 -16.59
C LEU A 158 -2.42 -12.87 -16.27
N SER A 159 -3.71 -12.82 -15.90
CA SER A 159 -4.36 -11.56 -15.56
C SER A 159 -3.73 -10.81 -14.36
N PRO A 160 -3.11 -11.47 -13.34
CA PRO A 160 -2.36 -10.76 -12.30
C PRO A 160 -1.14 -10.03 -12.85
N LEU A 161 -0.45 -10.60 -13.84
CA LEU A 161 0.73 -9.97 -14.46
C LEU A 161 0.33 -8.68 -15.19
N ALA A 162 -0.77 -8.71 -15.95
CA ALA A 162 -1.30 -7.53 -16.63
C ALA A 162 -1.72 -6.44 -15.62
N ALA A 163 -2.38 -6.82 -14.52
CA ALA A 163 -2.74 -5.91 -13.45
C ALA A 163 -1.49 -5.28 -12.79
N ILE A 164 -0.43 -6.06 -12.54
CA ILE A 164 0.85 -5.56 -12.03
C ILE A 164 1.45 -4.54 -13.01
N VAL A 165 1.50 -4.83 -14.30
CA VAL A 165 2.04 -3.91 -15.31
C VAL A 165 1.29 -2.57 -15.28
N VAL A 166 -0.04 -2.59 -15.23
CA VAL A 166 -0.84 -1.36 -15.13
C VAL A 166 -0.53 -0.60 -13.84
N LEU A 167 -0.44 -1.28 -12.71
CA LEU A 167 -0.05 -0.65 -11.43
C LEU A 167 1.35 -0.02 -11.51
N GLN A 168 2.32 -0.69 -12.16
CA GLN A 168 3.66 -0.14 -12.35
C GLN A 168 3.66 1.10 -13.25
N VAL A 169 2.88 1.10 -14.33
CA VAL A 169 2.72 2.28 -15.19
C VAL A 169 2.15 3.45 -14.37
N ILE A 170 1.13 3.21 -13.55
CA ILE A 170 0.57 4.24 -12.66
C ILE A 170 1.62 4.74 -11.66
N ALA A 171 2.43 3.83 -11.08
CA ALA A 171 3.52 4.21 -10.17
C ALA A 171 4.56 5.10 -10.84
N ILE A 172 4.96 4.78 -12.08
CA ILE A 172 5.91 5.58 -12.86
C ILE A 172 5.34 6.97 -13.14
N VAL A 173 4.09 7.06 -13.62
CA VAL A 173 3.41 8.34 -13.87
C VAL A 173 3.35 9.17 -12.59
N LEU A 174 2.98 8.56 -11.47
CA LEU A 174 2.87 9.23 -10.19
C LEU A 174 4.22 9.73 -9.66
N SER A 175 5.29 8.95 -9.86
CA SER A 175 6.66 9.37 -9.52
C SER A 175 7.10 10.58 -10.36
N ASN A 176 6.83 10.55 -11.67
CA ASN A 176 7.15 11.66 -12.58
C ASN A 176 6.37 12.94 -12.22
N LEU A 177 5.09 12.82 -11.87
CA LEU A 177 4.28 13.95 -11.42
C LEU A 177 4.84 14.59 -10.15
N LEU A 178 5.36 13.80 -9.22
CA LEU A 178 6.00 14.31 -8.01
C LEU A 178 7.32 15.02 -8.31
N VAL A 179 8.16 14.47 -9.20
CA VAL A 179 9.40 15.14 -9.64
C VAL A 179 9.07 16.47 -10.32
N PHE A 180 8.07 16.47 -11.19
CA PHE A 180 7.60 17.69 -11.86
C PHE A 180 7.05 18.73 -10.88
N ALA A 181 6.25 18.31 -9.90
CA ALA A 181 5.75 19.20 -8.85
C ALA A 181 6.90 19.82 -8.05
N TYR A 182 7.94 19.05 -7.74
CA TYR A 182 9.15 19.59 -7.12
C TYR A 182 9.85 20.61 -7.99
N GLN A 183 9.95 20.38 -9.31
CA GLN A 183 10.60 21.32 -10.23
C GLN A 183 9.84 22.64 -10.38
N LEU A 184 8.51 22.60 -10.44
CA LEU A 184 7.64 23.80 -10.54
C LEU A 184 7.65 24.68 -9.30
N THR A 185 8.08 24.17 -8.15
CA THR A 185 8.18 24.95 -6.92
C THR A 185 9.52 25.73 -6.83
N PHE A 186 10.24 25.87 -7.97
CA PHE A 186 11.45 26.67 -8.19
C PHE A 186 11.25 27.63 -9.36
#